data_AF-A0A5C5FX41-F1
#
_entry.id   AF-A0A5C5FX41-F1
#
_cell.length_a   1.000
_cell.length_b   1.000
_cell.length_c   1.000
_cell.angle_alpha   90.00
_cell.angle_beta   90.00
_cell.angle_gamma   90.00
#
_symmetry.space_group_name_H-M   'P 1'
#
loop_
_entity.id
_entity.type
_entity.pdbx_description
1 polymer ?
#
loop_
_entity_poly.entity_id
_entity_poly.type
_entity_poly.pdbx_seq_one_letter_code
_entity_poly.pdbx_strand_id
1 'polypeptide(L)'
;GVPVFEPTMEDFAQNGGFYGYVKRIEKYGLRSGIVKVVPPKEWCVASCLPFLPPLRSIRLRDAIEQHMLGSQGLYRVMNEAKTRTWNAAQW
;
A
#
# COMPACT_ATOMS: atom_id res chain seq x y z
N GLY A 1 -15.83 11.42 2.60
CA GLY A 1 -14.42 11.36 2.13
C GLY A 1 -13.67 10.30 2.92
N VAL A 2 -12.46 9.95 2.49
CA VAL A 2 -11.60 8.99 3.21
C VAL A 2 -10.81 9.73 4.29
N PRO A 3 -10.84 9.29 5.57
CA PRO A 3 -10.04 9.89 6.63
C PRO A 3 -8.54 9.76 6.36
N VAL A 4 -7.80 10.84 6.63
CA VAL A 4 -6.33 10.89 6.58
C VAL A 4 -5.82 11.23 7.97
N PHE A 5 -4.87 10.45 8.47
CA PHE A 5 -4.23 10.67 9.75
C PHE A 5 -2.74 10.94 9.58
N GLU A 6 -2.22 11.94 10.30
CA GLU A 6 -0.82 12.33 10.31
C GLU A 6 -0.32 12.32 11.78
N PRO A 7 -0.01 11.15 12.35
CA PRO A 7 0.35 11.03 13.76
C PRO A 7 1.73 11.62 14.08
N THR A 8 1.96 11.89 15.36
CA THR A 8 3.30 12.07 15.92
C THR A 8 4.03 10.72 16.04
N MET A 9 5.35 10.72 16.22
CA MET A 9 6.08 9.47 16.50
C MET A 9 5.61 8.75 17.76
N GLU A 10 5.20 9.52 18.78
CA GLU A 10 4.68 8.96 20.01
C GLU A 10 3.41 8.14 19.73
N ASP A 11 2.46 8.73 19.00
CA ASP A 11 1.23 8.04 18.61
C ASP A 11 1.46 6.87 17.65
N PHE A 12 2.37 7.05 16.70
CA PHE A 12 2.66 6.08 15.65
C PHE A 12 3.39 4.83 16.15
N ALA A 13 4.36 5.00 17.07
CA ALA A 13 5.28 3.92 17.46
C ALA A 13 5.30 3.59 18.95
N GLN A 14 5.09 4.56 19.85
CA GLN A 14 5.34 4.37 21.29
C GLN A 14 4.06 4.05 22.07
N ASN A 15 2.96 4.73 21.80
CA ASN A 15 1.67 4.58 22.48
C ASN A 15 0.91 3.33 22.01
N GLY A 16 1.46 2.17 22.35
CA GLY A 16 0.94 0.84 21.96
C GLY A 16 1.33 0.41 20.55
N GLY A 17 2.25 1.13 19.90
CA GLY A 17 2.74 0.85 18.55
C GLY A 17 1.62 0.76 17.50
N PHE A 18 1.88 -0.03 16.46
CA PHE A 18 0.94 -0.21 15.36
C PHE A 18 -0.46 -0.64 15.82
N TYR A 19 -0.55 -1.67 16.66
CA TYR A 19 -1.84 -2.17 17.14
C TYR A 19 -2.60 -1.16 17.99
N GLY A 20 -1.90 -0.47 18.89
CA GLY A 20 -2.48 0.59 19.72
C GLY A 20 -3.03 1.73 18.85
N TYR A 21 -2.27 2.15 17.85
CA TYR A 21 -2.67 3.22 16.94
C TYR A 21 -3.87 2.81 16.07
N VAL A 22 -3.83 1.62 15.45
CA VAL A 22 -4.94 1.07 14.65
C VAL A 22 -6.22 1.00 15.47
N LYS A 23 -6.15 0.53 16.72
CA LYS A 23 -7.32 0.47 17.61
C LYS A 23 -7.94 1.85 17.89
N ARG A 24 -7.12 2.91 18.01
CA ARG A 24 -7.63 4.28 18.22
C ARG A 24 -8.36 4.83 16.99
N ILE A 25 -7.93 4.46 15.78
CA ILE A 25 -8.51 4.97 14.52
C ILE A 25 -9.54 4.03 13.88
N GLU A 26 -9.71 2.81 14.40
CA GLU A 26 -10.56 1.74 13.83
C GLU A 26 -11.99 2.22 13.52
N LYS A 27 -12.63 2.93 14.45
CA LYS A 27 -14.01 3.44 14.29
C LYS A 27 -14.20 4.28 13.03
N TYR A 28 -13.15 4.97 12.57
CA TYR A 28 -13.20 5.76 11.34
C TYR A 28 -13.16 4.83 10.12
N GLY A 29 -12.26 3.84 10.12
CA GLY A 29 -12.16 2.84 9.06
C GLY A 29 -13.40 1.95 8.92
N LEU A 30 -14.00 1.55 10.03
CA LEU A 30 -15.28 0.81 10.02
C LEU A 30 -16.42 1.64 9.40
N ARG A 31 -16.37 2.96 9.48
CA ARG A 31 -17.37 3.85 8.88
C ARG A 31 -17.07 4.19 7.42
N SER A 32 -15.81 4.38 7.05
CA SER A 32 -15.40 4.83 5.70
C SER A 32 -14.92 3.70 4.77
N GLY A 33 -14.78 2.47 5.25
CA GLY A 33 -14.25 1.32 4.53
C GLY A 33 -12.72 1.29 4.42
N ILE A 34 -12.06 2.45 4.45
CA ILE A 34 -10.61 2.60 4.43
C ILE A 34 -10.18 3.89 5.12
N VAL A 35 -8.95 3.91 5.64
CA VAL A 35 -8.26 5.11 6.15
C VAL A 35 -6.86 5.20 5.55
N LYS A 36 -6.32 6.41 5.45
CA LYS A 36 -4.92 6.66 5.09
C LYS A 36 -4.15 7.14 6.32
N VAL A 37 -2.95 6.60 6.53
CA VAL A 37 -2.01 7.08 7.55
C VAL A 37 -0.75 7.55 6.83
N VAL A 38 -0.39 8.83 7.04
CA VAL A 38 0.88 9.39 6.58
C VAL A 38 1.85 9.31 7.75
N PRO A 39 2.94 8.52 7.67
CA PRO A 39 3.84 8.36 8.79
C PRO A 39 4.57 9.67 9.15
N PRO A 40 5.06 9.81 10.40
CA PRO A 40 5.86 10.95 10.82
C PRO A 40 7.10 11.15 9.94
N LYS A 41 7.53 12.41 9.74
CA LYS A 41 8.64 12.75 8.83
C LYS A 41 9.96 12.10 9.26
N GLU A 42 10.20 12.05 10.55
CA GLU A 42 11.37 11.46 11.17
C GLU A 42 11.42 9.93 10.97
N TRP A 43 10.26 9.26 10.90
CA TRP A 43 10.18 7.85 10.52
C TRP A 43 10.58 7.66 9.06
N CYS A 44 10.06 8.50 8.17
CA CYS A 44 10.44 8.48 6.75
C CYS A 44 11.95 8.64 6.59
N VAL A 45 12.56 9.65 7.22
CA VAL A 45 14.01 9.90 7.13
C VAL A 45 14.83 8.71 7.64
N ALA A 46 14.44 8.12 8.78
CA ALA A 46 15.11 6.94 9.33
C ALA A 46 14.94 5.70 8.43
N SER A 47 13.79 5.56 7.77
CA SER A 47 13.48 4.43 6.88
C SER A 47 14.00 4.59 5.44
N CYS A 48 14.32 5.82 5.00
CA CYS A 48 14.72 6.16 3.63
C CYS A 48 16.22 5.94 3.30
N LEU A 49 16.98 5.24 4.14
CA LEU A 49 18.36 4.83 3.85
C LEU A 49 18.39 3.53 3.03
N PRO A 50 19.46 3.22 2.26
CA PRO A 50 19.40 2.45 1.01
C PRO A 50 19.33 0.92 1.21
N PHE A 51 18.51 0.48 2.15
CA PHE A 51 18.19 -0.92 2.42
C PHE A 51 17.04 -1.42 1.54
N LEU A 52 16.78 -0.75 0.40
CA LEU A 52 16.01 -1.39 -0.64
C LEU A 52 16.88 -2.54 -1.16
N PRO A 53 16.43 -3.82 -1.08
CA PRO A 53 17.09 -4.87 -1.85
C PRO A 53 17.20 -4.36 -3.29
N PRO A 54 18.36 -4.55 -3.94
CA PRO A 54 18.62 -3.91 -5.21
C PRO A 54 17.46 -4.22 -6.14
N LEU A 55 16.72 -3.21 -6.62
CA LEU A 55 15.53 -3.40 -7.46
C LEU A 55 15.83 -4.32 -8.67
N ARG A 56 17.12 -4.42 -9.04
CA ARG A 56 17.68 -5.36 -10.01
C ARG A 56 17.44 -6.86 -9.70
N SER A 57 17.33 -7.25 -8.44
CA SER A 57 17.08 -8.65 -8.04
C SER A 57 15.61 -9.03 -8.13
N ILE A 58 14.70 -8.05 -8.16
CA ILE A 58 13.25 -8.30 -8.23
C ILE A 58 12.91 -8.88 -9.60
N ARG A 59 12.16 -10.00 -9.57
CA ARG A 59 11.60 -10.67 -10.75
C ARG A 59 10.09 -10.70 -10.62
N LEU A 60 9.38 -10.10 -11.57
CA LEU A 60 7.94 -10.20 -11.68
C LEU A 60 7.59 -11.40 -12.56
N ARG A 61 7.10 -12.46 -11.93
CA ARG A 61 6.58 -13.67 -12.58
C ARG A 61 5.06 -13.55 -12.70
N ASP A 62 4.49 -14.21 -13.71
CA ASP A 62 3.04 -14.33 -13.90
C ASP A 62 2.32 -12.98 -13.86
N ALA A 63 2.89 -11.97 -14.53
CA ALA A 63 2.32 -10.62 -14.57
C ALA A 63 0.87 -10.69 -15.07
N ILE A 64 -0.05 -10.03 -14.35
CA ILE A 64 -1.48 -10.14 -14.65
C ILE A 64 -1.88 -9.03 -15.62
N GLU A 65 -2.26 -9.41 -16.84
CA GLU A 65 -3.00 -8.51 -17.73
C GLU A 65 -4.49 -8.57 -17.35
N GLN A 66 -5.11 -7.40 -17.25
CA GLN A 66 -6.51 -7.25 -16.83
C GLN A 66 -7.38 -6.82 -18.01
N HIS A 67 -8.21 -7.74 -18.51
CA HIS A 67 -9.20 -7.46 -19.54
C HIS A 67 -10.48 -6.96 -18.86
N MET A 68 -10.80 -5.68 -19.05
CA MET A 68 -11.98 -5.05 -18.46
C MET A 68 -13.13 -5.02 -19.47
N LEU A 69 -14.22 -5.68 -19.14
CA LEU A 69 -15.43 -5.75 -19.96
C LEU A 69 -16.59 -5.07 -19.24
N GLY A 70 -17.23 -4.10 -19.88
CA GLY A 70 -18.38 -3.40 -19.31
C GLY A 70 -18.42 -1.93 -19.71
N SER A 71 -19.39 -1.20 -19.15
CA SER A 71 -19.59 0.22 -19.41
C SER A 71 -20.42 0.85 -18.29
N GLN A 72 -20.46 2.18 -18.26
CA GLN A 72 -21.33 2.97 -17.36
C GLN A 72 -21.21 2.60 -15.88
N GLY A 73 -19.99 2.31 -15.41
CA GLY A 73 -19.72 2.00 -14.00
C GLY A 73 -19.92 0.54 -13.60
N LEU A 74 -20.38 -0.33 -14.50
CA LEU A 74 -20.46 -1.77 -14.28
C LEU A 74 -19.41 -2.49 -15.14
N TYR A 75 -18.41 -3.08 -14.49
CA TYR A 75 -17.31 -3.77 -15.16
C TYR A 75 -17.07 -5.14 -14.55
N ARG A 76 -16.69 -6.09 -15.41
CA ARG A 76 -16.11 -7.37 -15.06
C ARG A 76 -14.65 -7.35 -15.48
N VAL A 77 -13.77 -7.82 -14.60
CA VAL A 77 -12.33 -7.94 -14.88
C VAL A 77 -11.97 -9.42 -15.06
N MET A 78 -11.30 -9.75 -16.15
CA MET A 78 -10.70 -11.07 -16.37
C MET A 78 -9.17 -10.95 -16.29
N ASN A 79 -8.56 -11.79 -15.48
CA ASN A 79 -7.11 -11.80 -15.27
C ASN A 79 -6.46 -12.85 -16.18
N GLU A 80 -5.46 -12.46 -16.96
CA GLU A 80 -4.64 -13.34 -17.77
C GLU A 80 -3.19 -13.25 -17.29
N ALA A 81 -2.64 -14.38 -16.80
CA ALA A 81 -1.25 -14.43 -16.37
C ALA A 81 -0.30 -14.53 -17.56
N LYS A 82 0.71 -13.66 -17.62
CA LYS A 82 1.74 -13.66 -18.65
C LYS A 82 2.90 -14.56 -18.26
N THR A 83 3.31 -15.41 -19.19
CA THR A 83 4.42 -16.36 -19.01
C THR A 83 5.80 -15.68 -18.99
N ARG A 84 5.90 -14.45 -19.52
CA ARG A 84 7.15 -13.68 -19.51
C ARG A 84 7.45 -13.19 -18.10
N THR A 85 8.68 -13.47 -17.65
CA THR A 85 9.21 -12.87 -16.42
C THR A 85 9.86 -11.52 -16.73
N TRP A 86 9.55 -10.51 -15.93
CA TRP A 86 10.10 -9.15 -16.06
C TRP A 86 11.07 -8.87 -14.92
N ASN A 87 12.06 -8.01 -15.17
CA ASN A 87 12.77 -7.32 -14.09
C ASN A 87 12.19 -5.91 -13.90
N ALA A 88 12.51 -5.25 -12.79
CA ALA A 88 11.95 -3.94 -12.46
C ALA A 88 12.24 -2.82 -13.48
N ALA A 89 13.26 -2.95 -14.34
CA ALA A 89 13.57 -1.97 -15.38
C ALA A 89 12.87 -2.26 -16.72
N GLN A 90 12.44 -3.51 -16.93
CA GLN A 90 11.72 -3.94 -18.14
C GLN A 90 10.20 -3.82 -18.01
N TRP A 91 9.70 -3.82 -16.78
CA TRP A 91 8.31 -3.54 -16.44
C TRP A 91 8.02 -2.05 -16.61
#